data_AF-A0A0F9MBW2-F1
#
_entry.id   AF-A0A0F9MBW2-F1
#
_cell.length_a   1.000
_cell.length_b   1.000
_cell.length_c   1.000
_cell.angle_alpha   90.00
_cell.angle_beta   90.00
_cell.angle_gamma   90.00
#
_symmetry.space_group_name_H-M   'P 1'
#
loop_
_entity.id
_entity.type
_entity.pdbx_description
1 polymer ?
#
loop_
_entity_poly.entity_id
_entity_poly.type
_entity_poly.pdbx_seq_one_letter_code
_entity_poly.pdbx_strand_id
1 'polypeptide(L)'
;MIRLTVQVSDITTVMTLYDVIRIYRSDAIDGTYVLLGAMTLVAGVSDYVFTDTDGTPDNWYKSTYYNTGNSNESSFSNAVRGTTAIFHDVTYPPEYAFDAAEQLITRRIRRYIGDFKELGRLYIDQETGEFCSNILEDNLTIDVADKIWPVYVTVDGAEFTTLTDPVVQGYQYLTFSGTLISGSQTKVIEIWYHTFKFSDRQVYEAYGDAMIPPGLTANSVTQDHLVLQAAIDLLQNMYAEDVVDDGATIRDDQTTYDPSPGLREREKTITRLQKILDALIKQYTFSELGGVLID
;
A
#
# COMPACT_ATOMS: atom_id res chain seq x y z
N MET A 1 24.71 2.58 -21.67
CA MET A 1 24.66 1.19 -21.19
C MET A 1 24.89 1.12 -19.69
N ILE A 2 23.88 0.66 -18.96
CA ILE A 2 23.90 0.39 -17.52
C ILE A 2 23.71 -1.11 -17.29
N ARG A 3 24.48 -1.67 -16.34
CA ARG A 3 24.34 -3.05 -15.88
C ARG A 3 23.80 -3.03 -14.45
N LEU A 4 22.65 -3.64 -14.26
CA LEU A 4 21.97 -3.75 -12.97
C LEU A 4 22.09 -5.18 -12.49
N THR A 5 22.40 -5.35 -11.21
CA THR A 5 22.33 -6.66 -10.54
C THR A 5 21.20 -6.59 -9.54
N VAL A 6 20.17 -7.41 -9.71
CA VAL A 6 19.09 -7.60 -8.75
C VAL A 6 19.46 -8.77 -7.86
N GLN A 7 19.59 -8.50 -6.56
CA GLN A 7 19.87 -9.53 -5.57
C GLN A 7 18.57 -10.00 -4.91
N VAL A 8 18.41 -11.32 -4.84
CA VAL A 8 17.24 -12.04 -4.32
C VAL A 8 17.69 -12.96 -3.19
N SER A 9 17.43 -12.56 -1.95
CA SER A 9 17.98 -13.23 -0.76
C SER A 9 17.28 -14.56 -0.43
N ASP A 10 15.98 -14.70 -0.74
CA ASP A 10 15.22 -15.95 -0.56
C ASP A 10 14.49 -16.36 -1.84
N ILE A 11 15.27 -16.84 -2.81
CA ILE A 11 14.74 -17.25 -4.11
C ILE A 11 13.68 -18.35 -4.00
N THR A 12 13.82 -19.27 -3.04
CA THR A 12 12.88 -20.39 -2.87
C THR A 12 11.50 -19.85 -2.49
N THR A 13 11.45 -18.92 -1.54
CA THR A 13 10.20 -18.29 -1.09
C THR A 13 9.64 -17.35 -2.16
N VAL A 14 10.46 -16.52 -2.80
CA VAL A 14 10.00 -15.64 -3.88
C VAL A 14 9.35 -16.44 -5.00
N MET A 15 9.94 -17.59 -5.37
CA MET A 15 9.41 -18.45 -6.42
C MET A 15 8.09 -19.16 -6.06
N THR A 16 7.66 -19.13 -4.79
CA THR A 16 6.30 -19.62 -4.44
C THR A 16 5.21 -18.67 -4.91
N LEU A 17 5.52 -17.38 -5.02
CA LEU A 17 4.55 -16.33 -5.36
C LEU A 17 4.81 -15.68 -6.72
N TYR A 18 6.04 -15.70 -7.22
CA TYR A 18 6.46 -14.97 -8.41
C TYR A 18 7.34 -15.84 -9.32
N ASP A 19 7.37 -15.53 -10.61
CA ASP A 19 8.14 -16.29 -11.61
C ASP A 19 9.10 -15.43 -12.42
N VAL A 20 9.01 -14.10 -12.36
CA VAL A 20 9.93 -13.19 -13.03
C VAL A 20 10.24 -11.95 -12.17
N ILE A 21 11.37 -11.32 -12.45
CA ILE A 21 11.75 -9.99 -11.98
C ILE A 21 11.50 -9.02 -13.12
N ARG A 22 10.74 -7.94 -12.91
CA ARG A 22 10.58 -6.85 -13.87
C ARG A 22 11.49 -5.67 -13.49
N ILE A 23 12.08 -5.03 -14.49
CA ILE A 23 12.95 -3.87 -14.33
C ILE A 23 12.30 -2.65 -14.96
N TYR A 24 12.30 -1.54 -14.23
CA TYR A 24 11.71 -0.29 -14.63
C TYR A 24 12.73 0.84 -14.60
N ARG A 25 12.52 1.86 -15.44
CA ARG A 25 13.37 3.05 -15.53
C ARG A 25 12.57 4.35 -15.48
N SER A 26 13.15 5.38 -14.87
CA SER A 26 12.69 6.76 -14.94
C SER A 26 13.86 7.73 -15.14
N ASP A 27 13.56 8.94 -15.63
CA ASP A 27 14.51 10.05 -15.73
C ASP A 27 14.61 10.87 -14.42
N ALA A 28 13.74 10.57 -13.44
CA ALA A 28 13.73 11.21 -12.12
C ALA A 28 13.48 10.17 -11.01
N ILE A 29 13.99 10.42 -9.80
CA ILE A 29 13.87 9.50 -8.65
C ILE A 29 12.41 9.18 -8.29
N ASP A 30 11.55 10.18 -8.37
CA ASP A 30 10.12 10.20 -8.08
C ASP A 30 9.26 10.26 -9.36
N GLY A 31 9.88 10.06 -10.52
CA GLY A 31 9.21 10.11 -11.81
C GLY A 31 8.31 8.91 -12.08
N THR A 32 7.69 8.92 -13.27
CA THR A 32 6.98 7.74 -13.76
C THR A 32 7.99 6.69 -14.21
N TYR A 33 7.87 5.48 -13.67
CA TYR A 33 8.73 4.34 -13.99
C TYR A 33 8.12 3.51 -15.11
N VAL A 34 8.87 3.32 -16.20
CA VAL A 34 8.45 2.57 -17.39
C VAL A 34 9.16 1.22 -17.42
N LEU A 35 8.42 0.15 -17.72
CA LEU A 35 8.96 -1.21 -17.82
C LEU A 35 9.98 -1.30 -18.97
N LEU A 36 11.18 -1.79 -18.65
CA LEU A 36 12.24 -2.09 -19.62
C LEU A 36 12.25 -3.54 -20.06
N GLY A 37 12.02 -4.46 -19.12
CA GLY A 37 12.13 -5.89 -19.40
C GLY A 37 11.93 -6.75 -18.17
N ALA A 38 12.01 -8.07 -18.37
CA ALA A 38 11.85 -9.06 -17.31
C ALA A 38 12.92 -10.16 -17.39
N MET A 39 13.23 -10.76 -16.24
CA MET A 39 14.14 -11.89 -16.09
C MET A 39 13.41 -13.01 -15.35
N THR A 40 13.44 -14.23 -15.87
CA THR A 40 12.82 -15.38 -15.19
C THR A 40 13.58 -15.73 -13.91
N LEU A 41 12.84 -15.96 -12.83
CA LEU A 41 13.37 -16.47 -11.58
C LEU A 41 13.76 -17.95 -11.75
N VAL A 42 14.95 -18.30 -11.29
CA VAL A 42 15.50 -19.66 -11.40
C VAL A 42 15.89 -20.14 -10.01
N ALA A 43 15.48 -21.35 -9.67
CA ALA A 43 15.74 -21.93 -8.35
C ALA A 43 17.26 -22.00 -8.09
N GLY A 44 17.67 -21.53 -6.90
CA GLY A 44 19.08 -21.49 -6.51
C GLY A 44 19.90 -20.33 -7.11
N VAL A 45 19.28 -19.43 -7.86
CA VAL A 45 19.93 -18.21 -8.38
C VAL A 45 19.51 -17.01 -7.54
N SER A 46 20.48 -16.33 -6.94
CA SER A 46 20.27 -15.12 -6.12
C SER A 46 20.62 -13.82 -6.85
N ASP A 47 21.51 -13.86 -7.85
CA ASP A 47 21.96 -12.68 -8.57
C ASP A 47 21.45 -12.68 -10.02
N TYR A 48 20.64 -11.68 -10.36
CA TYR A 48 20.06 -11.52 -11.70
C TYR A 48 20.61 -10.28 -12.37
N VAL A 49 21.20 -10.44 -13.54
CA VAL A 49 21.86 -9.34 -14.26
C VAL A 49 20.99 -8.86 -15.40
N PHE A 50 20.55 -7.60 -15.33
CA PHE A 50 19.86 -6.91 -16.42
C PHE A 50 20.78 -5.87 -17.07
N THR A 51 20.71 -5.75 -18.40
CA THR A 51 21.48 -4.74 -19.14
C THR A 51 20.53 -3.80 -19.87
N ASP A 52 20.55 -2.53 -19.48
CA ASP A 52 19.90 -1.44 -20.22
C ASP A 52 20.92 -0.82 -21.18
N THR A 53 20.73 -1.04 -22.49
CA THR A 53 21.66 -0.55 -23.52
C THR A 53 21.57 0.97 -23.69
N ASP A 54 20.37 1.53 -23.58
CA ASP A 54 20.06 2.96 -23.75
C ASP A 54 20.21 3.75 -22.43
N GLY A 55 20.30 3.05 -21.31
CA GLY A 55 20.45 3.64 -19.99
C GLY A 55 21.73 4.48 -19.83
N THR A 56 21.58 5.56 -19.06
CA THR A 56 22.67 6.46 -18.63
C THR A 56 22.81 6.44 -17.11
N PRO A 57 23.94 6.93 -16.56
CA PRO A 57 24.12 7.06 -15.10
C PRO A 57 23.15 8.03 -14.42
N ASP A 58 22.41 8.85 -15.18
CA ASP A 58 21.41 9.78 -14.63
C ASP A 58 20.02 9.16 -14.51
N ASN A 59 19.81 7.98 -15.10
CA ASN A 59 18.56 7.26 -14.97
C ASN A 59 18.42 6.58 -13.60
N TRP A 60 17.16 6.45 -13.19
CA TRP A 60 16.74 5.78 -11.97
C TRP A 60 16.04 4.48 -12.30
N TYR A 61 16.30 3.44 -11.50
CA TYR A 61 15.80 2.09 -11.72
C TYR A 61 15.13 1.55 -10.48
N LYS A 62 14.10 0.75 -10.72
CA LYS A 62 13.40 -0.05 -9.72
C LYS A 62 13.14 -1.43 -10.28
N SER A 63 13.01 -2.42 -9.41
CA SER A 63 12.52 -3.74 -9.80
C SER A 63 11.26 -4.11 -9.03
N THR A 64 10.54 -5.10 -9.55
CA THR A 64 9.44 -5.79 -8.87
C THR A 64 9.58 -7.29 -9.13
N TYR A 65 8.99 -8.10 -8.27
CA TYR A 65 8.65 -9.49 -8.59
C TYR A 65 7.28 -9.54 -9.23
N TYR A 66 7.13 -10.35 -10.27
CA TYR A 66 5.90 -10.52 -11.02
C TYR A 66 5.61 -12.00 -11.22
N ASN A 67 4.33 -12.34 -11.22
CA ASN A 67 3.83 -13.67 -11.54
C ASN A 67 3.05 -13.62 -12.85
N THR A 68 3.58 -14.27 -13.88
CA THR A 68 2.98 -14.30 -15.21
C THR A 68 1.64 -15.06 -15.27
N GLY A 69 1.39 -15.96 -14.33
CA GLY A 69 0.18 -16.78 -14.26
C GLY A 69 -1.04 -16.05 -13.69
N ASN A 70 -0.85 -15.10 -12.77
CA ASN A 70 -1.96 -14.40 -12.11
C ASN A 70 -1.83 -12.86 -12.10
N SER A 71 -0.78 -12.33 -12.75
CA SER A 71 -0.47 -10.90 -12.80
C SER A 71 -0.25 -10.22 -11.44
N ASN A 72 0.02 -11.00 -10.38
CA ASN A 72 0.43 -10.46 -9.10
C ASN A 72 1.81 -9.80 -9.24
N GLU A 73 1.95 -8.60 -8.72
CA GLU A 73 3.19 -7.84 -8.77
C GLU A 73 3.50 -7.27 -7.39
N SER A 74 4.72 -7.48 -6.92
CA SER A 74 5.18 -6.91 -5.66
C SER A 74 5.25 -5.39 -5.73
N SER A 75 5.41 -4.76 -4.57
CA SER A 75 5.84 -3.36 -4.51
C SER A 75 7.20 -3.20 -5.19
N PHE A 76 7.47 -1.98 -5.65
CA PHE A 76 8.77 -1.62 -6.18
C PHE A 76 9.86 -1.71 -5.12
N SER A 77 11.07 -2.09 -5.53
CA SER A 77 12.28 -1.80 -4.76
C SER A 77 12.47 -0.31 -4.52
N ASN A 78 13.40 0.00 -3.63
CA ASN A 78 14.01 1.32 -3.57
C ASN A 78 14.53 1.76 -4.95
N ALA A 79 14.39 3.04 -5.24
CA ALA A 79 14.96 3.64 -6.43
C ALA A 79 16.48 3.63 -6.32
N VAL A 80 17.18 3.09 -7.32
CA VAL A 80 18.63 3.17 -7.41
C VAL A 80 19.05 3.85 -8.69
N ARG A 81 20.15 4.59 -8.61
CA ARG A 81 20.72 5.27 -9.78
C ARG A 81 21.48 4.26 -10.64
N GLY A 82 21.63 4.55 -11.95
CA GLY A 82 22.25 3.70 -12.97
C GLY A 82 23.74 3.40 -12.81
N THR A 83 24.20 3.04 -11.62
CA THR A 83 25.57 2.62 -11.28
C THR A 83 25.59 1.59 -10.14
N THR A 84 24.44 1.29 -9.52
CA THR A 84 24.34 0.54 -8.27
C THR A 84 23.59 -0.78 -8.48
N ALA A 85 23.84 -1.76 -7.61
CA ALA A 85 22.99 -2.95 -7.49
C ALA A 85 21.59 -2.57 -6.98
N ILE A 86 20.57 -3.29 -7.47
CA ILE A 86 19.21 -3.22 -6.93
C ILE A 86 19.08 -4.34 -5.90
N PHE A 87 18.84 -3.97 -4.65
CA PHE A 87 18.48 -4.93 -3.62
C PHE A 87 16.96 -5.01 -3.59
N HIS A 88 16.42 -6.20 -3.81
CA HIS A 88 14.98 -6.43 -3.79
C HIS A 88 14.66 -7.51 -2.76
N ASP A 89 14.86 -7.18 -1.49
CA ASP A 89 14.39 -8.02 -0.39
C ASP A 89 12.87 -7.94 -0.27
N VAL A 90 12.26 -9.05 0.09
CA VAL A 90 10.83 -9.28 -0.08
C VAL A 90 10.04 -8.39 0.88
N THR A 91 9.06 -7.67 0.33
CA THR A 91 8.03 -6.93 1.05
C THR A 91 7.04 -7.88 1.72
N TYR A 92 6.74 -7.63 3.00
CA TYR A 92 5.79 -8.30 3.89
C TYR A 92 4.52 -8.81 3.18
N PRO A 93 3.97 -9.96 3.63
CA PRO A 93 2.84 -10.59 2.95
C PRO A 93 1.62 -9.67 2.97
N PRO A 94 0.88 -9.55 1.85
CA PRO A 94 -0.40 -8.87 1.87
C PRO A 94 -1.38 -9.61 2.80
N GLU A 95 -2.20 -8.86 3.56
CA GLU A 95 -3.21 -9.42 4.50
C GLU A 95 -4.12 -10.46 3.82
N TYR A 96 -4.37 -10.29 2.53
CA TYR A 96 -5.17 -11.20 1.72
C TYR A 96 -4.57 -11.33 0.31
N ALA A 97 -4.64 -12.53 -0.25
CA ALA A 97 -4.17 -12.82 -1.59
C ALA A 97 -5.19 -12.34 -2.64
N PHE A 98 -5.23 -11.03 -2.88
CA PHE A 98 -6.03 -10.42 -3.94
C PHE A 98 -5.45 -10.76 -5.32
N ASP A 99 -6.32 -11.05 -6.28
CA ASP A 99 -5.93 -11.15 -7.68
C ASP A 99 -5.60 -9.76 -8.29
N ALA A 100 -5.07 -9.72 -9.51
CA ALA A 100 -4.66 -8.47 -10.14
C ALA A 100 -5.81 -7.46 -10.38
N ALA A 101 -7.04 -7.95 -10.64
CA ALA A 101 -8.20 -7.09 -10.83
C ALA A 101 -8.64 -6.48 -9.48
N GLU A 102 -8.64 -7.28 -8.43
CA GLU A 102 -8.96 -6.87 -7.06
C GLU A 102 -7.94 -5.86 -6.53
N GLN A 103 -6.64 -6.11 -6.73
CA GLN A 103 -5.59 -5.17 -6.36
C GLN A 103 -5.74 -3.84 -7.10
N LEU A 104 -6.13 -3.85 -8.38
CA LEU A 104 -6.35 -2.63 -9.14
C LEU A 104 -7.54 -1.83 -8.59
N ILE A 105 -8.63 -2.51 -8.21
CA ILE A 105 -9.78 -1.88 -7.54
C ILE A 105 -9.32 -1.20 -6.24
N THR A 106 -8.65 -1.94 -5.36
CA THR A 106 -8.17 -1.45 -4.07
C THR A 106 -7.23 -0.26 -4.24
N ARG A 107 -6.27 -0.33 -5.17
CA ARG A 107 -5.35 0.79 -5.47
C ARG A 107 -6.07 2.03 -5.99
N ARG A 108 -7.10 1.87 -6.83
CA ARG A 108 -7.90 2.99 -7.34
C ARG A 108 -8.67 3.67 -6.22
N ILE A 109 -9.33 2.89 -5.36
CA ILE A 109 -10.07 3.43 -4.21
C ILE A 109 -9.10 4.15 -3.27
N ARG A 110 -7.97 3.53 -2.91
CA ARG A 110 -6.92 4.15 -2.08
C ARG A 110 -6.44 5.50 -2.61
N ARG A 111 -6.27 5.61 -3.93
CA ARG A 111 -5.89 6.89 -4.57
C ARG A 111 -6.98 7.96 -4.42
N TYR A 112 -8.25 7.59 -4.45
CA TYR A 112 -9.35 8.55 -4.28
C TYR A 112 -9.52 9.00 -2.83
N ILE A 113 -9.34 8.09 -1.86
CA ILE A 113 -9.46 8.42 -0.44
C ILE A 113 -8.21 9.11 0.12
N GLY A 114 -7.07 8.99 -0.55
CA GLY A 114 -5.83 9.67 -0.15
C GLY A 114 -5.21 9.11 1.12
N ASP A 115 -5.34 7.79 1.36
CA ASP A 115 -4.97 7.13 2.62
C ASP A 115 -3.45 6.97 2.84
N PHE A 116 -2.60 7.43 1.91
CA PHE A 116 -1.16 7.38 2.07
C PHE A 116 -0.67 8.55 2.95
N LYS A 117 -0.35 8.24 4.21
CA LYS A 117 0.39 9.14 5.10
C LYS A 117 1.91 9.00 4.94
N GLU A 118 2.63 10.01 5.45
CA GLU A 118 4.08 10.05 5.54
C GLU A 118 4.66 8.77 6.19
N LEU A 119 5.89 8.44 5.84
CA LEU A 119 6.62 7.29 6.38
C LEU A 119 6.84 7.50 7.89
N GLY A 120 6.20 6.67 8.70
CA GLY A 120 6.36 6.63 10.16
C GLY A 120 7.51 5.73 10.58
N ARG A 121 7.95 5.91 11.83
CA ARG A 121 8.98 5.12 12.49
C ARG A 121 8.54 4.79 13.91
N LEU A 122 8.52 3.52 14.25
CA LEU A 122 8.33 2.99 15.60
C LEU A 122 9.67 2.41 16.03
N TYR A 123 10.22 2.98 17.09
CA TYR A 123 11.47 2.55 17.68
C TYR A 123 11.17 2.12 19.10
N ILE A 124 11.40 0.84 19.39
CA ILE A 124 11.08 0.22 20.66
C ILE A 124 12.39 -0.25 21.29
N ASP A 125 12.67 0.24 22.50
CA ASP A 125 13.91 -0.06 23.21
C ASP A 125 13.59 -0.63 24.61
N GLN A 126 14.17 -1.79 24.91
CA GLN A 126 13.99 -2.45 26.20
C GLN A 126 14.57 -1.65 27.37
N GLU A 127 15.57 -0.80 27.13
CA GLU A 127 16.17 0.05 28.16
C GLU A 127 15.29 1.24 28.55
N THR A 128 14.45 1.73 27.62
CA THR A 128 13.57 2.89 27.86
C THR A 128 12.25 2.51 28.53
N GLY A 129 11.92 1.21 28.59
CA GLY A 129 10.69 0.68 29.21
C GLY A 129 9.46 0.67 28.30
N GLU A 130 9.55 1.23 27.08
CA GLU A 130 8.49 1.22 26.06
C GLU A 130 8.33 -0.14 25.37
N PHE A 131 9.24 -1.07 25.65
CA PHE A 131 9.28 -2.41 25.07
C PHE A 131 8.16 -3.32 25.51
N CYS A 132 7.78 -3.27 26.79
CA CYS A 132 6.73 -4.15 27.32
C CYS A 132 5.32 -3.63 27.04
N SER A 133 5.14 -2.36 26.69
CA SER A 133 3.81 -1.79 26.40
C SER A 133 3.30 -2.12 25.01
N ASN A 134 4.20 -2.41 24.06
CA ASN A 134 3.85 -2.71 22.68
C ASN A 134 3.97 -4.21 22.35
N ILE A 135 4.49 -5.04 23.25
CA ILE A 135 4.61 -6.49 23.04
C ILE A 135 3.49 -7.19 23.81
N LEU A 136 2.73 -8.03 23.12
CA LEU A 136 1.67 -8.85 23.73
C LEU A 136 2.25 -9.91 24.66
N GLU A 137 1.38 -10.50 25.50
CA GLU A 137 1.77 -11.53 26.48
C GLU A 137 2.42 -12.78 25.86
N ASP A 138 2.24 -13.00 24.56
CA ASP A 138 2.88 -14.09 23.80
C ASP A 138 4.39 -13.88 23.61
N ASN A 139 4.91 -12.68 23.85
CA ASN A 139 6.30 -12.27 23.61
C ASN A 139 6.75 -12.42 22.15
N LEU A 140 5.80 -12.50 21.22
CA LEU A 140 6.03 -12.71 19.78
C LEU A 140 5.37 -11.63 18.95
N THR A 141 4.31 -11.03 19.44
CA THR A 141 3.48 -10.10 18.70
C THR A 141 3.66 -8.69 19.22
N ILE A 142 3.90 -7.76 18.29
CA ILE A 142 3.90 -6.33 18.56
C ILE A 142 2.53 -5.77 18.18
N ASP A 143 1.89 -5.09 19.13
CA ASP A 143 0.72 -4.25 18.91
C ASP A 143 1.19 -2.84 18.53
N VAL A 144 0.89 -2.45 17.31
CA VAL A 144 1.14 -1.10 16.82
C VAL A 144 -0.17 -0.34 16.94
N ALA A 145 -0.17 0.75 17.72
CA ALA A 145 -1.39 1.50 18.04
C ALA A 145 -2.18 1.97 16.79
N ASP A 146 -1.49 2.19 15.68
CA ASP A 146 -2.08 2.54 14.39
C ASP A 146 -2.09 1.32 13.45
N LYS A 147 -2.99 1.33 12.46
CA LYS A 147 -2.88 0.41 11.32
C LYS A 147 -1.70 0.81 10.45
N ILE A 148 -0.74 -0.10 10.32
CA ILE A 148 0.53 0.10 9.65
C ILE A 148 0.79 -0.91 8.53
N TRP A 149 1.46 -0.46 7.48
CA TRP A 149 2.14 -1.33 6.53
C TRP A 149 3.65 -1.22 6.76
N PRO A 150 4.30 -2.25 7.32
CA PRO A 150 5.74 -2.23 7.48
C PRO A 150 6.45 -2.12 6.12
N VAL A 151 7.41 -1.22 6.06
CA VAL A 151 8.34 -1.03 4.95
C VAL A 151 9.68 -1.68 5.31
N TYR A 152 10.08 -1.59 6.57
CA TYR A 152 11.35 -2.09 7.06
C TYR A 152 11.23 -2.45 8.54
N VAL A 153 11.73 -3.61 8.94
CA VAL A 153 11.66 -4.12 10.31
C VAL A 153 13.03 -4.66 10.67
N THR A 154 13.57 -4.22 11.80
CA THR A 154 14.77 -4.80 12.39
C THR A 154 14.54 -5.16 13.84
N VAL A 155 15.17 -6.24 14.28
CA VAL A 155 15.26 -6.63 15.69
C VAL A 155 16.74 -6.83 16.00
N ASP A 156 17.26 -6.08 16.96
CA ASP A 156 18.67 -6.06 17.37
C ASP A 156 19.63 -5.77 16.20
N GLY A 157 19.18 -4.93 15.26
CA GLY A 157 19.91 -4.60 14.04
C GLY A 157 19.92 -5.70 12.97
N ALA A 158 19.27 -6.85 13.21
CA ALA A 158 19.02 -7.86 12.19
C ALA A 158 17.72 -7.54 11.45
N GLU A 159 17.76 -7.53 10.12
CA GLU A 159 16.60 -7.23 9.29
C GLU A 159 15.65 -8.44 9.19
N PHE A 160 14.35 -8.17 9.31
CA PHE A 160 13.29 -9.16 9.12
C PHE A 160 12.54 -8.83 7.83
N THR A 161 12.92 -9.49 6.74
CA THR A 161 12.47 -9.19 5.37
C THR A 161 11.77 -10.38 4.72
N THR A 162 11.30 -11.35 5.50
CA THR A 162 10.68 -12.56 4.97
C THR A 162 9.16 -12.42 4.89
N LEU A 163 8.53 -13.14 3.96
CA LEU A 163 7.06 -13.17 3.83
C LEU A 163 6.34 -13.87 4.99
N THR A 164 7.09 -14.57 5.84
CA THR A 164 6.56 -15.34 6.95
C THR A 164 6.97 -14.77 8.29
N ASP A 165 7.81 -13.73 8.31
CA ASP A 165 8.40 -13.19 9.52
C ASP A 165 8.93 -11.76 9.32
N PRO A 166 8.29 -10.74 9.95
CA PRO A 166 7.04 -10.82 10.70
C PRO A 166 5.80 -11.00 9.80
N VAL A 167 4.79 -11.68 10.33
CA VAL A 167 3.45 -11.74 9.73
C VAL A 167 2.66 -10.52 10.18
N VAL A 168 2.14 -9.74 9.21
CA VAL A 168 1.23 -8.62 9.46
C VAL A 168 -0.18 -9.17 9.63
N GLN A 169 -0.84 -8.91 10.77
CA GLN A 169 -2.23 -9.29 11.02
C GLN A 169 -3.09 -8.06 11.30
N GLY A 170 -4.14 -7.86 10.51
CA GLY A 170 -5.07 -6.75 10.67
C GLY A 170 -4.43 -5.36 10.50
N TYR A 171 -3.22 -5.29 9.95
CA TYR A 171 -2.34 -4.11 9.93
C TYR A 171 -2.01 -3.52 11.30
N GLN A 172 -2.45 -4.14 12.40
CA GLN A 172 -2.19 -3.65 13.76
C GLN A 172 -1.10 -4.48 14.44
N TYR A 173 -1.01 -5.76 14.08
CA TYR A 173 -0.13 -6.70 14.74
C TYR A 173 1.00 -7.16 13.82
N LEU A 174 2.22 -7.20 14.37
CA LEU A 174 3.39 -7.82 13.75
C LEU A 174 3.78 -9.02 14.60
N THR A 175 3.50 -10.23 14.11
CA THR A 175 3.85 -11.47 14.81
C THR A 175 5.14 -12.04 14.25
N PHE A 176 6.14 -12.20 15.11
CA PHE A 176 7.44 -12.74 14.76
C PHE A 176 7.50 -14.24 15.01
N SER A 177 8.29 -14.95 14.21
CA SER A 177 8.43 -16.41 14.35
C SER A 177 9.22 -16.83 15.61
N GLY A 178 10.02 -15.92 16.16
CA GLY A 178 10.87 -16.12 17.34
C GLY A 178 10.55 -15.16 18.48
N THR A 179 10.88 -15.57 19.71
CA THR A 179 10.58 -14.79 20.93
C THR A 179 11.34 -13.46 20.92
N LEU A 180 10.58 -12.37 20.96
CA LEU A 180 11.11 -11.02 21.08
C LEU A 180 11.69 -10.84 22.49
N ILE A 181 11.00 -11.28 23.54
CA ILE A 181 11.53 -11.21 24.91
C ILE A 181 12.24 -12.52 25.28
N SER A 182 13.58 -12.56 25.18
CA SER A 182 14.36 -13.73 25.61
C SER A 182 15.52 -13.35 26.54
N GLY A 183 15.38 -13.63 27.83
CA GLY A 183 16.47 -13.49 28.81
C GLY A 183 16.77 -12.05 29.24
N SER A 184 18.02 -11.79 29.61
CA SER A 184 18.49 -10.50 30.16
C SER A 184 19.18 -9.59 29.13
N GLN A 185 19.06 -9.89 27.83
CA GLN A 185 19.66 -9.07 26.79
C GLN A 185 18.69 -7.95 26.42
N THR A 186 19.22 -6.74 26.27
CA THR A 186 18.46 -5.57 25.84
C THR A 186 18.21 -5.69 24.35
N LYS A 187 16.94 -5.68 23.97
CA LYS A 187 16.51 -5.71 22.58
C LYS A 187 16.04 -4.37 22.06
N VAL A 188 16.29 -4.14 20.78
CA VAL A 188 15.85 -2.95 20.05
C VAL A 188 15.07 -3.38 18.83
N ILE A 189 13.85 -2.88 18.67
CA ILE A 189 13.02 -3.14 17.50
C ILE A 189 12.79 -1.82 16.77
N GLU A 190 13.06 -1.80 15.48
CA GLU A 190 12.83 -0.64 14.63
C GLU A 190 11.93 -1.02 13.46
N ILE A 191 10.79 -0.34 13.34
CA ILE A 191 9.80 -0.56 12.29
C ILE A 191 9.54 0.75 11.57
N TRP A 192 9.81 0.79 10.28
CA TRP A 192 9.36 1.86 9.39
C TRP A 192 8.09 1.43 8.71
N TYR A 193 7.10 2.30 8.61
CA TYR A 193 5.79 1.93 8.09
C TYR A 193 5.03 3.09 7.46
N HIS A 194 4.06 2.75 6.61
CA HIS A 194 3.00 3.68 6.22
C HIS A 194 1.80 3.48 7.14
N THR A 195 1.17 4.57 7.57
CA THR A 195 -0.11 4.50 8.28
C THR A 195 -1.26 4.59 7.28
N PHE A 196 -2.31 3.81 7.53
CA PHE A 196 -3.54 3.82 6.76
C PHE A 196 -4.73 3.82 7.71
N LYS A 197 -5.86 4.36 7.27
CA LYS A 197 -7.13 4.24 7.99
C LYS A 197 -7.81 2.90 7.68
N PHE A 198 -7.65 2.39 6.46
CA PHE A 198 -8.30 1.16 6.00
C PHE A 198 -7.32 0.08 5.53
N SER A 199 -7.60 -1.14 5.95
CA SER A 199 -6.95 -2.35 5.43
C SER A 199 -7.31 -2.56 3.95
N ASP A 200 -6.45 -3.23 3.17
CA ASP A 200 -6.80 -3.58 1.77
C ASP A 200 -8.09 -4.40 1.68
N ARG A 201 -8.32 -5.26 2.68
CA ARG A 201 -9.57 -6.01 2.83
C ARG A 201 -10.76 -5.12 3.10
N GLN A 202 -10.67 -4.17 4.03
CA GLN A 202 -11.75 -3.23 4.30
C GLN A 202 -12.10 -2.38 3.07
N VAL A 203 -11.07 -1.97 2.30
CA VAL A 203 -11.27 -1.24 1.04
C VAL A 203 -12.00 -2.10 0.01
N TYR A 204 -11.62 -3.37 -0.11
CA TYR A 204 -12.26 -4.28 -1.07
C TYR A 204 -13.67 -4.71 -0.65
N GLU A 205 -13.92 -4.93 0.64
CA GLU A 205 -15.26 -5.19 1.19
C GLU A 205 -16.18 -3.97 0.95
N ALA A 206 -15.69 -2.75 1.15
CA ALA A 206 -16.45 -1.53 0.82
C ALA A 206 -16.78 -1.41 -0.67
N TYR A 207 -15.95 -1.96 -1.56
CA TYR A 207 -16.29 -2.07 -2.99
C TYR A 207 -17.40 -3.09 -3.25
N GLY A 208 -17.35 -4.25 -2.60
CA GLY A 208 -18.40 -5.27 -2.70
C GLY A 208 -19.76 -4.80 -2.17
N ASP A 209 -19.74 -3.96 -1.13
CA ASP A 209 -20.93 -3.41 -0.48
C ASP A 209 -21.40 -2.07 -1.08
N ALA A 210 -20.67 -1.53 -2.06
CA ALA A 210 -20.98 -0.24 -2.67
C ALA A 210 -22.39 -0.24 -3.28
N MET A 211 -23.23 0.71 -2.85
CA MET A 211 -24.59 0.83 -3.37
C MET A 211 -24.57 1.23 -4.86
N ILE A 212 -25.48 0.67 -5.66
CA ILE A 212 -25.63 1.11 -7.04
C ILE A 212 -26.03 2.59 -7.05
N PRO A 213 -25.27 3.48 -7.72
CA PRO A 213 -25.58 4.90 -7.72
C PRO A 213 -26.99 5.19 -8.27
N PRO A 214 -27.70 6.18 -7.71
CA PRO A 214 -29.02 6.55 -8.20
C PRO A 214 -29.01 6.88 -9.71
N GLY A 215 -30.00 6.36 -10.44
CA GLY A 215 -30.10 6.53 -11.90
C GLY A 215 -29.42 5.42 -12.71
N LEU A 216 -28.73 4.48 -12.05
CA LEU A 216 -28.23 3.26 -12.66
C LEU A 216 -29.00 2.02 -12.16
N THR A 217 -28.84 0.93 -12.89
CA THR A 217 -29.34 -0.41 -12.57
C THR A 217 -28.17 -1.38 -12.51
N ALA A 218 -28.40 -2.60 -12.00
CA ALA A 218 -27.38 -3.65 -11.96
C ALA A 218 -26.79 -3.98 -13.34
N ASN A 219 -27.51 -3.68 -14.43
CA ASN A 219 -27.05 -3.95 -15.79
C ASN A 219 -26.28 -2.78 -16.43
N SER A 220 -26.37 -1.58 -15.86
CA SER A 220 -25.76 -0.35 -16.39
C SER A 220 -24.64 0.20 -15.50
N VAL A 221 -24.55 -0.29 -14.26
CA VAL A 221 -23.45 0.04 -13.37
C VAL A 221 -22.14 -0.57 -13.89
N THR A 222 -21.06 0.21 -13.78
CA THR A 222 -19.72 -0.22 -14.19
C THR A 222 -18.82 -0.26 -12.97
N GLN A 223 -17.68 -0.94 -13.09
CA GLN A 223 -16.66 -0.98 -12.03
C GLN A 223 -16.22 0.43 -11.61
N ASP A 224 -16.13 1.39 -12.53
CA ASP A 224 -15.74 2.78 -12.23
C ASP A 224 -16.77 3.49 -11.36
N HIS A 225 -18.06 3.24 -11.59
CA HIS A 225 -19.14 3.74 -10.74
C HIS A 225 -19.00 3.20 -9.31
N LEU A 226 -18.79 1.89 -9.16
CA LEU A 226 -18.67 1.24 -7.86
C LEU A 226 -17.37 1.62 -7.12
N VAL A 227 -16.26 1.79 -7.83
CA VAL A 227 -14.99 2.29 -7.26
C VAL A 227 -15.16 3.70 -6.70
N LEU A 228 -15.81 4.60 -7.43
CA LEU A 228 -16.07 5.96 -6.96
C LEU A 228 -17.04 5.97 -5.78
N GLN A 229 -18.10 5.14 -5.84
CA GLN A 229 -19.06 5.02 -4.75
C GLN A 229 -18.40 4.50 -3.47
N ALA A 230 -17.62 3.41 -3.56
CA ALA A 230 -16.90 2.86 -2.41
C ALA A 230 -15.95 3.89 -1.78
N ALA A 231 -15.25 4.67 -2.59
CA ALA A 231 -14.38 5.74 -2.09
C ALA A 231 -15.17 6.86 -1.38
N ILE A 232 -16.35 7.22 -1.91
CA ILE A 232 -17.25 8.20 -1.27
C ILE A 232 -17.75 7.66 0.06
N ASP A 233 -18.22 6.42 0.11
CA ASP A 233 -18.78 5.80 1.31
C ASP A 233 -17.72 5.69 2.42
N LEU A 234 -16.50 5.26 2.08
CA LEU A 234 -15.38 5.24 3.01
C LEU A 234 -15.08 6.63 3.57
N LEU A 235 -14.96 7.66 2.71
CA LEU A 235 -14.70 9.02 3.16
C LEU A 235 -15.83 9.62 3.98
N GLN A 236 -17.09 9.30 3.67
CA GLN A 236 -18.25 9.74 4.42
C GLN A 236 -18.28 9.10 5.82
N ASN A 237 -17.97 7.82 5.93
CA ASN A 237 -17.83 7.15 7.22
C ASN A 237 -16.72 7.79 8.06
N MET A 238 -15.54 8.02 7.47
CA MET A 238 -14.48 8.74 8.19
C MET A 238 -14.92 10.14 8.61
N TYR A 239 -15.62 10.88 7.74
CA TYR A 239 -16.11 12.22 8.06
C TYR A 239 -17.08 12.18 9.24
N ALA A 240 -17.96 11.19 9.29
CA ALA A 240 -18.89 11.00 10.40
C ALA A 240 -18.15 10.68 11.71
N GLU A 241 -17.17 9.77 11.68
CA GLU A 241 -16.33 9.43 12.84
C GLU A 241 -15.57 10.67 13.36
N ASP A 242 -14.83 11.37 12.50
CA ASP A 242 -14.04 12.54 12.93
C ASP A 242 -14.92 13.69 13.43
N VAL A 243 -16.15 13.86 12.93
CA VAL A 243 -17.10 14.86 13.46
C VAL A 243 -17.57 14.49 14.87
N VAL A 244 -17.71 13.20 15.17
CA VAL A 244 -18.15 12.72 16.49
C VAL A 244 -16.99 12.74 17.49
N ASP A 245 -15.83 12.25 17.10
CA ASP A 245 -14.67 12.07 17.99
C ASP A 245 -13.92 13.39 18.23
N ASP A 246 -13.72 14.17 17.17
CA ASP A 246 -12.88 15.38 17.20
C ASP A 246 -13.63 16.66 16.86
N GLY A 247 -14.91 16.63 16.46
CA GLY A 247 -15.60 17.81 15.90
C GLY A 247 -15.75 19.03 16.83
N ALA A 248 -15.36 18.94 18.10
CA ALA A 248 -15.35 20.05 19.04
C ALA A 248 -14.03 20.82 18.99
N THR A 249 -14.10 22.14 18.78
CA THR A 249 -12.95 23.02 19.02
C THR A 249 -12.62 23.06 20.51
N ILE A 250 -11.43 22.61 20.87
CA ILE A 250 -10.94 22.65 22.26
C ILE A 250 -10.07 23.90 22.41
N ARG A 251 -10.35 24.69 23.44
CA ARG A 251 -9.58 25.89 23.76
C ARG A 251 -9.17 25.86 25.23
N ASP A 252 -7.86 25.80 25.45
CA ASP A 252 -7.22 26.00 26.75
C ASP A 252 -6.53 27.38 26.79
N ASP A 253 -6.08 27.82 27.96
CA ASP A 253 -5.46 29.13 28.21
C ASP A 253 -4.19 29.37 27.35
N GLN A 254 -3.59 28.32 26.77
CA GLN A 254 -2.39 28.41 25.94
C GLN A 254 -2.50 27.80 24.53
N THR A 255 -3.52 26.97 24.25
CA THR A 255 -3.64 26.29 22.95
C THR A 255 -5.09 26.24 22.46
N THR A 256 -5.27 26.24 21.14
CA THR A 256 -6.58 26.03 20.50
C THR A 256 -6.42 24.97 19.44
N TYR A 257 -7.15 23.86 19.59
CA TYR A 257 -7.26 22.82 18.58
C TYR A 257 -8.58 23.00 17.85
N ASP A 258 -8.50 23.21 16.52
CA ASP A 258 -9.65 23.30 15.63
C ASP A 258 -9.50 22.28 14.49
N PRO A 259 -10.29 21.20 14.47
CA PRO A 259 -10.25 20.19 13.41
C PRO A 259 -11.01 20.59 12.14
N SER A 260 -11.72 21.73 12.16
CA SER A 260 -12.50 22.23 11.03
C SER A 260 -11.74 22.27 9.69
N PRO A 261 -10.43 22.62 9.62
CA PRO A 261 -9.70 22.59 8.34
C PRO A 261 -9.64 21.20 7.71
N GLY A 262 -9.36 20.16 8.50
CA GLY A 262 -9.28 18.77 8.02
C GLY A 262 -10.64 18.26 7.54
N LEU A 263 -11.70 18.55 8.31
CA LEU A 263 -13.07 18.22 7.94
C LEU A 263 -13.50 18.88 6.61
N ARG A 264 -13.15 20.16 6.41
CA ARG A 264 -13.45 20.89 5.16
C ARG A 264 -12.72 20.30 3.95
N GLU A 265 -11.45 19.89 4.09
CA GLU A 265 -10.72 19.26 2.98
C GLU A 265 -11.31 17.90 2.61
N ARG A 266 -11.79 17.13 3.60
CA ARG A 266 -12.50 15.88 3.34
C ARG A 266 -13.84 16.11 2.65
N GLU A 267 -14.64 17.07 3.12
CA GLU A 267 -15.92 17.45 2.50
C GLU A 267 -15.72 17.89 1.03
N LYS A 268 -14.68 18.69 0.75
CA LYS A 268 -14.30 19.05 -0.62
C LYS A 268 -13.96 17.82 -1.46
N THR A 269 -13.24 16.86 -0.90
CA THR A 269 -12.86 15.62 -1.59
C THR A 269 -14.10 14.78 -1.91
N ILE A 270 -14.99 14.57 -0.94
CA ILE A 270 -16.27 13.88 -1.13
C ILE A 270 -17.08 14.56 -2.24
N THR A 271 -17.25 15.88 -2.16
CA THR A 271 -17.98 16.67 -3.17
C THR A 271 -17.36 16.54 -4.57
N ARG A 272 -16.02 16.51 -4.66
CA ARG A 272 -15.32 16.32 -5.94
C ARG A 272 -15.60 14.94 -6.51
N LEU A 273 -15.52 13.89 -5.71
CA LEU A 273 -15.78 12.52 -6.16
C LEU A 273 -17.24 12.33 -6.59
N GLN A 274 -18.20 12.90 -5.85
CA GLN A 274 -19.62 12.91 -6.23
C GLN A 274 -19.82 13.57 -7.60
N LYS A 275 -19.18 14.72 -7.86
CA LYS A 275 -19.25 15.37 -9.19
C LYS A 275 -18.68 14.51 -10.31
N ILE A 276 -17.61 13.76 -10.05
CA ILE A 276 -17.02 12.83 -11.03
C ILE A 276 -17.99 11.68 -11.28
N LEU A 277 -18.58 11.12 -10.23
CA LEU A 277 -19.59 10.06 -10.33
C LEU A 277 -20.81 10.52 -11.14
N ASP A 278 -21.36 11.71 -10.83
CA ASP A 278 -22.49 12.29 -11.56
C ASP A 278 -22.17 12.52 -13.05
N ALA A 279 -20.95 12.95 -13.36
CA ALA A 279 -20.51 13.13 -14.74
C ALA A 279 -20.43 11.80 -15.48
N LEU A 280 -19.94 10.75 -14.82
CA LEU A 280 -19.84 9.41 -15.37
C LEU A 280 -21.22 8.80 -15.64
N ILE A 281 -22.16 8.94 -14.70
CA ILE A 281 -23.55 8.51 -14.86
C ILE A 281 -24.18 9.20 -16.07
N LYS A 282 -24.05 10.53 -16.17
CA LYS A 282 -24.59 11.31 -17.30
C LYS A 282 -24.03 10.85 -18.64
N GLN A 283 -22.72 10.64 -18.73
CA GLN A 283 -22.06 10.18 -19.95
C GLN A 283 -22.67 8.86 -20.43
N TYR A 284 -22.93 7.93 -19.50
CA TYR A 284 -23.56 6.66 -19.79
C TYR A 284 -25.02 6.83 -20.26
N THR A 285 -25.82 7.64 -19.57
CA THR A 285 -27.22 7.91 -19.98
C THR A 285 -27.31 8.53 -21.38
N PHE A 286 -26.40 9.44 -21.73
CA PHE A 286 -26.38 10.05 -23.08
C PHE A 286 -25.96 9.06 -24.17
N SER A 287 -25.10 8.08 -23.86
CA SER A 287 -24.73 7.03 -24.81
C SER A 287 -25.87 6.06 -25.12
N GLU A 288 -26.76 5.78 -24.16
CA GLU A 288 -27.93 4.92 -24.38
C GLU A 288 -29.02 5.60 -25.23
N LEU A 289 -29.07 6.94 -25.23
CA LEU A 289 -30.01 7.73 -26.04
C LEU A 289 -29.57 7.93 -27.50
N GLY A 290 -28.42 7.38 -27.93
CA GLY A 290 -27.83 7.54 -29.27
C GLY A 290 -28.57 6.86 -30.43
N GLY A 291 -29.83 6.48 -30.26
CA GLY A 291 -30.67 5.83 -31.27
C GLY A 291 -32.01 6.56 -31.49
N VAL A 292 -32.02 7.88 -31.54
CA VAL A 292 -33.22 8.62 -31.99
C VAL A 292 -33.21 8.68 -33.52
N LEU A 293 -34.06 7.86 -34.14
CA LEU A 293 -34.44 8.00 -35.55
C LEU A 293 -35.01 9.41 -35.74
N ILE A 294 -34.31 10.22 -36.52
CA ILE A 294 -34.87 11.45 -37.08
C ILE A 294 -35.69 11.01 -38.30
N ASP A 295 -37.02 11.04 -38.17
CA ASP A 295 -37.96 10.90 -39.28
C ASP A 295 -37.86 12.07 -40.27
#